data_AF-A0A2S7IR94-F1
#
_entry.id   AF-A0A2S7IR94-F1
#
_cell.length_a   1.000
_cell.length_b   1.000
_cell.length_c   1.000
_cell.angle_alpha   90.00
_cell.angle_beta   90.00
_cell.angle_gamma   90.00
#
_symmetry.space_group_name_H-M   'P 1'
#
loop_
_entity.id
_entity.type
_entity.pdbx_description
1 polymer ?
#
loop_
_entity_poly.entity_id
_entity_poly.type
_entity_poly.pdbx_seq_one_letter_code
_entity_poly.pdbx_strand_id
1 'polypeptide(L)'
;MVKKAFYKEEFYLRPHLTISVFDRIKSQELDRDFEMYGSGEFLFMAALDSPASREILSDVIIDLEAYQEYYKGAYSEASPGAISLCGLQDEHRQVHGNAKELMWDEERQTFMSAESFFADDEEDYESENDEDER
;
A
#
# COMPACT_ATOMS: atom_id res chain seq x y z
N MET A 1 20.18 1.48 -4.48
CA MET A 1 18.90 1.61 -5.20
C MET A 1 18.98 2.80 -6.15
N VAL A 2 18.48 2.68 -7.38
CA VAL A 2 18.41 3.81 -8.33
C VAL A 2 16.99 4.37 -8.28
N LYS A 3 16.86 5.68 -8.00
CA LYS A 3 15.55 6.35 -8.01
C LYS A 3 14.98 6.34 -9.43
N LYS A 4 13.75 5.86 -9.59
CA LYS A 4 12.97 5.95 -10.83
C LYS A 4 12.43 7.37 -11.00
N ALA A 5 12.59 7.92 -12.20
CA ALA A 5 12.29 9.33 -12.49
C ALA A 5 10.80 9.69 -12.46
N PHE A 6 9.91 8.69 -12.52
CA PHE A 6 8.47 8.89 -12.49
C PHE A 6 7.88 8.96 -11.07
N TYR A 7 8.67 8.77 -10.01
CA TYR A 7 8.22 9.02 -8.63
C TYR A 7 8.69 10.37 -8.13
N LYS A 8 7.86 11.01 -7.31
CA LYS A 8 8.21 12.22 -6.57
C LYS A 8 9.36 11.97 -5.60
N GLU A 9 10.12 13.01 -5.27
CA GLU A 9 11.20 12.86 -4.28
C GLU A 9 10.63 12.48 -2.90
N GLU A 10 9.46 13.01 -2.57
CA GLU A 10 8.76 12.75 -1.32
C GLU A 10 8.40 11.27 -1.13
N PHE A 11 8.12 10.53 -2.21
CA PHE A 11 7.89 9.09 -2.15
C PHE A 11 9.08 8.35 -1.52
N TYR A 12 10.31 8.78 -1.83
CA TYR A 12 11.52 8.17 -1.27
C TYR A 12 11.83 8.60 0.17
N LEU A 13 11.24 9.70 0.62
CA LEU A 13 11.52 10.28 1.94
C LEU A 13 10.42 9.97 2.96
N ARG A 14 9.21 9.64 2.50
CA ARG A 14 8.00 9.60 3.34
C ARG A 14 7.18 8.35 3.04
N PRO A 15 7.42 7.23 3.77
CA PRO A 15 6.68 6.00 3.53
C PRO A 15 5.15 6.16 3.70
N HIS A 16 4.71 6.99 4.64
CA HIS A 16 3.28 7.22 4.90
C HIS A 16 2.50 7.79 3.70
N LEU A 17 3.18 8.39 2.71
CA LEU A 17 2.48 8.91 1.52
C LEU A 17 1.88 7.77 0.68
N THR A 18 2.58 6.65 0.56
CA THR A 18 2.04 5.49 -0.17
C THR A 18 0.83 4.93 0.55
N ILE A 19 0.88 4.77 1.87
CA ILE A 19 -0.26 4.33 2.70
C ILE A 19 -1.46 5.26 2.47
N SER A 20 -1.26 6.58 2.61
CA SER A 20 -2.32 7.56 2.41
C SER A 20 -2.92 7.55 1.00
N VAL A 21 -2.11 7.29 -0.02
CA VAL A 21 -2.58 7.14 -1.41
C VAL A 21 -3.49 5.92 -1.54
N PHE A 22 -3.08 4.76 -1.02
CA PHE A 22 -3.87 3.53 -1.08
C PHE A 22 -5.18 3.66 -0.28
N ASP A 23 -5.12 4.22 0.92
CA ASP A 23 -6.30 4.55 1.74
C ASP A 23 -7.27 5.45 0.98
N ARG A 24 -6.78 6.54 0.39
CA ARG A 24 -7.65 7.49 -0.32
C ARG A 24 -8.28 6.90 -1.57
N ILE A 25 -7.60 5.98 -2.27
CA ILE A 25 -8.20 5.24 -3.38
C ILE A 25 -9.32 4.35 -2.85
N LYS A 26 -9.06 3.59 -1.77
CA LYS A 26 -10.02 2.63 -1.21
C LYS A 26 -11.23 3.33 -0.57
N SER A 27 -11.00 4.36 0.23
CA SER A 27 -12.06 5.10 0.96
C SER A 27 -12.98 5.89 0.04
N GLN A 28 -12.55 6.17 -1.20
CA GLN A 28 -13.35 6.85 -2.21
C GLN A 28 -13.94 5.88 -3.25
N GLU A 29 -13.84 4.57 -3.02
CA GLU A 29 -14.33 3.52 -3.92
C GLU A 29 -13.77 3.69 -5.36
N LEU A 30 -12.52 4.13 -5.44
CA LEU A 30 -11.79 4.31 -6.70
C LEU A 30 -10.94 3.09 -7.05
N ASP A 31 -10.94 2.05 -6.21
CA ASP A 31 -10.38 0.76 -6.56
C ASP A 31 -11.29 0.03 -7.55
N ARG A 32 -10.66 -0.56 -8.56
CA ARG A 32 -11.34 -1.42 -9.52
C ARG A 32 -11.22 -2.89 -9.14
N ASP A 33 -10.03 -3.25 -8.68
CA ASP A 33 -9.66 -4.59 -8.28
C ASP A 33 -8.90 -4.45 -6.95
N PHE A 34 -9.22 -5.30 -5.98
CA PHE A 34 -8.66 -5.25 -4.63
C PHE A 34 -8.66 -6.66 -4.04
N GLU A 35 -7.48 -7.20 -3.81
CA GLU A 35 -7.29 -8.52 -3.23
C GLU A 35 -6.17 -8.46 -2.18
N MET A 36 -6.44 -9.07 -1.03
CA MET A 36 -5.51 -9.23 0.07
C MET A 36 -5.48 -10.69 0.48
N TYR A 37 -4.37 -11.14 1.06
CA TYR A 37 -4.38 -12.41 1.77
C TYR A 37 -5.24 -12.29 3.05
N GLY A 38 -5.73 -13.43 3.55
CA GLY A 38 -6.48 -13.43 4.82
C GLY A 38 -5.67 -12.96 6.04
N SER A 39 -4.33 -12.87 5.90
CA SER A 39 -3.40 -12.25 6.85
C SER A 39 -3.39 -10.72 6.80
N GLY A 40 -4.13 -10.09 5.88
CA GLY A 40 -4.05 -8.66 5.58
C GLY A 40 -2.90 -8.29 4.62
N GLU A 41 -2.01 -9.23 4.28
CA GLU A 41 -0.88 -8.95 3.39
C GLU A 41 -1.34 -8.54 1.99
N PHE A 42 -0.66 -7.53 1.44
CA PHE A 42 -0.92 -7.02 0.09
C PHE A 42 -0.74 -8.10 -0.98
N LEU A 43 -1.80 -8.37 -1.74
CA LEU A 43 -1.74 -9.25 -2.90
C LEU A 43 -1.83 -8.45 -4.21
N PHE A 44 -2.94 -7.72 -4.40
CA PHE A 44 -3.18 -6.98 -5.63
C PHE A 44 -4.12 -5.81 -5.42
N MET A 45 -3.84 -4.69 -6.09
CA MET A 45 -4.78 -3.58 -6.18
C MET A 45 -4.60 -2.84 -7.50
N ALA A 46 -5.72 -2.43 -8.09
CA ALA A 46 -5.76 -1.52 -9.23
C ALA A 46 -6.78 -0.40 -8.97
N ALA A 47 -6.42 0.83 -9.32
CA ALA A 47 -7.34 1.96 -9.29
C ALA A 47 -8.07 2.10 -10.63
N LEU A 48 -9.28 2.66 -10.63
CA LEU A 48 -9.94 3.14 -11.85
C LEU A 48 -9.05 4.17 -12.54
N ASP A 49 -8.92 4.09 -13.87
CA ASP A 49 -8.24 5.13 -14.64
C ASP A 49 -9.15 6.35 -14.83
N SER A 50 -9.28 7.14 -13.76
CA SER A 50 -10.17 8.31 -13.66
C SER A 50 -9.39 9.57 -13.26
N PRO A 51 -9.89 10.78 -13.56
CA PRO A 51 -9.25 12.02 -13.10
C PRO A 51 -9.01 12.06 -11.58
N ALA A 52 -9.94 11.55 -10.77
CA ALA A 52 -9.81 11.51 -9.31
C ALA A 52 -8.67 10.58 -8.86
N SER A 53 -8.59 9.38 -9.42
CA SER A 53 -7.52 8.43 -9.12
C SER A 53 -6.16 9.00 -9.52
N ARG A 54 -6.08 9.64 -10.69
CA ARG A 54 -4.86 10.29 -11.18
C ARG A 54 -4.41 11.43 -10.29
N GLU A 55 -5.34 12.24 -9.78
CA GLU A 55 -5.04 13.31 -8.82
C GLU A 55 -4.43 12.74 -7.52
N ILE A 56 -5.03 11.69 -6.96
CA ILE A 56 -4.49 11.02 -5.75
C ILE A 56 -3.11 10.43 -6.03
N LEU A 57 -2.95 9.69 -7.12
CA LEU A 57 -1.67 9.07 -7.49
C LEU A 57 -0.58 10.11 -7.77
N SER A 58 -0.96 11.32 -8.19
CA SER A 58 -0.02 12.41 -8.42
C SER A 58 0.75 12.81 -7.16
N ASP A 59 0.28 12.45 -5.96
CA ASP A 59 0.99 12.72 -4.70
C ASP A 59 2.30 11.93 -4.56
N VAL A 60 2.46 10.84 -5.31
CA VAL A 60 3.67 10.01 -5.29
C VAL A 60 4.25 9.73 -6.69
N ILE A 61 3.46 9.83 -7.76
CA ILE A 61 3.86 9.58 -9.15
C ILE A 61 3.80 10.90 -9.94
N ILE A 62 4.92 11.33 -10.52
CA ILE A 62 4.99 12.53 -11.36
C ILE A 62 4.59 12.26 -12.81
N ASP A 63 4.87 11.05 -13.30
CA ASP A 63 4.63 10.63 -14.68
C ASP A 63 3.94 9.26 -14.67
N LEU A 64 2.61 9.29 -14.75
CA LEU A 64 1.79 8.10 -14.59
C LEU A 64 1.82 7.21 -15.84
N GLU A 65 2.01 7.80 -17.02
CA GLU A 65 2.21 7.10 -18.27
C GLU A 65 3.52 6.31 -18.25
N ALA A 66 4.62 6.93 -17.82
CA ALA A 66 5.90 6.25 -17.66
C ALA A 66 5.87 5.16 -16.58
N TYR A 67 5.17 5.42 -15.47
CA TYR A 67 4.93 4.41 -14.43
C TYR A 67 4.21 3.18 -15.01
N GLN A 68 3.11 3.39 -15.74
CA GLN A 68 2.32 2.30 -16.31
C GLN A 68 3.10 1.51 -17.37
N GLU A 69 3.82 2.20 -18.27
CA GLU A 69 4.63 1.51 -19.29
C GLU A 69 5.80 0.76 -18.67
N TYR A 70 6.42 1.28 -17.60
CA TYR A 70 7.51 0.60 -16.90
C TYR A 70 7.07 -0.73 -16.27
N TYR A 71 5.89 -0.75 -15.65
CA TYR A 71 5.37 -1.93 -14.98
C TYR A 71 4.49 -2.82 -15.87
N LYS A 72 4.34 -2.45 -17.14
CA LYS A 72 3.62 -3.23 -18.13
C LYS A 72 4.24 -4.62 -18.28
N GLY A 73 3.43 -5.66 -18.06
CA GLY A 73 3.85 -7.06 -18.14
C GLY A 73 4.62 -7.59 -16.92
N ALA A 74 5.00 -6.75 -15.96
CA ALA A 74 5.53 -7.20 -14.67
C ALA A 74 4.40 -7.68 -13.74
N TYR A 75 3.25 -7.03 -13.85
CA TYR A 75 2.01 -7.45 -13.20
C TYR A 75 1.02 -7.90 -14.26
N SER A 76 0.01 -8.68 -13.86
CA SER A 76 -1.16 -8.96 -14.70
C SER A 76 -1.63 -7.65 -15.33
N GLU A 77 -1.94 -7.68 -16.63
CA GLU A 77 -2.53 -6.51 -17.28
C GLU A 77 -3.74 -6.10 -16.46
N ALA A 78 -3.68 -4.90 -15.89
CA ALA A 78 -4.81 -4.36 -15.16
C ALA A 78 -6.01 -4.34 -16.10
N SER A 79 -7.19 -4.63 -15.57
CA SER A 79 -8.45 -4.59 -16.33
C SER A 79 -8.52 -3.32 -17.20
N PRO A 80 -9.00 -3.36 -18.45
CA PRO A 80 -9.01 -2.19 -19.33
C PRO A 80 -9.65 -0.96 -18.68
N GLY A 81 -8.89 0.13 -18.54
CA GLY A 81 -9.28 1.33 -17.79
C GLY A 81 -8.95 1.26 -16.30
N ALA A 82 -7.89 0.56 -15.94
CA ALA A 82 -7.38 0.48 -14.58
C ALA A 82 -5.87 0.72 -14.54
N ILE A 83 -5.40 1.26 -13.43
CA ILE A 83 -3.99 1.53 -13.14
C ILE A 83 -3.56 0.54 -12.07
N SER A 84 -2.67 -0.40 -12.40
CA SER A 84 -2.11 -1.32 -11.40
C SER A 84 -1.30 -0.55 -10.37
N LEU A 85 -1.51 -0.84 -9.08
CA LEU A 85 -0.77 -0.23 -7.96
C LEU A 85 0.32 -1.17 -7.41
N CYS A 86 0.47 -2.38 -7.93
CA CYS A 86 1.46 -3.35 -7.46
C CYS A 86 2.90 -2.83 -7.61
N GLY A 87 3.19 -2.12 -8.71
CA GLY A 87 4.50 -1.50 -8.92
C GLY A 87 4.83 -0.42 -7.89
N LEU A 88 3.82 0.35 -7.45
CA LEU A 88 3.97 1.33 -6.39
C LEU A 88 4.27 0.66 -5.05
N GLN A 89 3.58 -0.44 -4.72
CA GLN A 89 3.84 -1.19 -3.49
C GLN A 89 5.19 -1.92 -3.50
N ASP A 90 5.57 -2.55 -4.61
CA ASP A 90 6.86 -3.21 -4.75
C ASP A 90 8.02 -2.24 -4.65
N GLU A 91 7.90 -1.04 -5.25
CA GLU A 91 8.91 -0.01 -5.07
C GLU A 91 8.93 0.49 -3.62
N HIS A 92 7.76 0.71 -3.02
CA HIS A 92 7.64 1.17 -1.63
C HIS A 92 8.40 0.24 -0.68
N ARG A 93 8.18 -1.07 -0.79
CA ARG A 93 8.89 -2.10 -0.03
C ARG A 93 10.40 -2.10 -0.29
N GLN A 94 10.83 -1.94 -1.54
CA GLN A 94 12.25 -1.87 -1.89
C GLN A 94 12.96 -0.63 -1.32
N VAL A 95 12.27 0.51 -1.25
CA VAL A 95 12.81 1.76 -0.71
C VAL A 95 12.87 1.72 0.82
N HIS A 96 11.75 1.35 1.45
CA HIS A 96 11.52 1.60 2.87
C HIS A 96 11.68 0.34 3.74
N GLY A 97 11.81 -0.83 3.12
CA GLY A 97 11.98 -2.13 3.77
C GLY A 97 10.66 -2.83 4.09
N ASN A 98 10.76 -4.12 4.42
CA ASN A 98 9.60 -5.00 4.64
C ASN A 98 8.73 -4.58 5.83
N ALA A 99 9.30 -3.92 6.84
CA ALA A 99 8.53 -3.36 7.97
C ALA A 99 7.48 -2.31 7.53
N LYS A 100 7.67 -1.71 6.34
CA LYS A 100 6.75 -0.73 5.75
C LYS A 100 5.84 -1.34 4.67
N GLU A 101 5.84 -2.66 4.49
CA GLU A 101 4.90 -3.32 3.60
C GLU A 101 3.45 -2.93 3.95
N LEU A 102 2.62 -2.70 2.93
CA LEU A 102 1.21 -2.37 3.11
C LEU A 102 0.48 -3.61 3.59
N MET A 103 -0.26 -3.43 4.68
CA MET A 103 -1.20 -4.38 5.23
C MET A 103 -2.58 -3.76 5.19
N TRP A 104 -3.60 -4.56 4.89
CA TRP A 104 -4.99 -4.17 5.00
C TRP A 104 -5.56 -4.63 6.34
N ASP A 105 -6.00 -3.66 7.13
CA ASP A 105 -6.80 -3.90 8.33
C ASP A 105 -8.28 -3.94 7.93
N GLU A 106 -8.86 -5.14 7.92
CA GLU A 106 -10.26 -5.35 7.56
C GLU A 106 -11.22 -4.77 8.60
N GLU A 107 -10.85 -4.74 9.89
CA GLU A 107 -11.72 -4.21 10.93
C GLU A 107 -11.83 -2.69 10.84
N ARG A 108 -10.69 -2.02 10.62
CA ARG A 108 -10.61 -0.56 10.50
C ARG A 108 -10.86 -0.05 9.09
N GLN A 109 -10.91 -0.95 8.10
CA GLN A 109 -11.04 -0.63 6.68
C GLN A 109 -9.98 0.39 6.22
N THR A 110 -8.72 0.16 6.59
CA THR A 110 -7.59 1.06 6.30
C THR A 110 -6.31 0.28 6.05
N PHE A 111 -5.39 0.91 5.33
CA PHE A 111 -4.03 0.45 5.14
C PHE A 111 -3.14 0.87 6.31
N MET A 112 -2.24 -0.04 6.69
CA MET A 112 -1.23 0.17 7.70
C MET A 112 0.12 -0.35 7.19
N SER A 113 1.22 0.05 7.82
CA SER A 113 2.49 -0.64 7.65
C SER A 113 2.50 -1.95 8.44
N ALA A 114 3.20 -2.96 7.93
CA ALA A 114 3.39 -4.24 8.61
C ALA A 114 3.85 -4.10 10.07
N GLU A 115 4.80 -3.20 10.35
CA GLU A 115 5.25 -2.94 11.74
C GLU A 115 4.12 -2.46 12.67
N SER A 116 3.11 -1.75 12.15
CA SER A 116 2.01 -1.21 12.95
C SER A 116 0.90 -2.24 13.07
N PHE A 117 0.65 -2.96 11.98
CA PHE A 117 -0.33 -4.05 11.96
C PHE A 117 0.01 -5.13 13.00
N PHE A 118 1.27 -5.57 13.06
CA PHE A 118 1.68 -6.60 14.01
C PHE A 118 1.96 -6.06 15.43
N ALA A 119 2.20 -4.76 15.59
CA ALA A 119 2.32 -4.17 16.93
C ALA A 119 0.96 -4.12 17.64
N ASP A 120 -0.12 -3.89 16.88
CA ASP A 120 -1.48 -3.88 17.43
C ASP A 120 -1.94 -5.29 17.85
N ASP A 121 -1.45 -6.36 17.21
CA ASP A 121 -1.72 -7.76 17.61
C ASP A 121 -1.01 -8.16 18.93
N GLU A 122 0.07 -7.47 19.32
CA GLU A 122 0.83 -7.80 20.53
C GLU A 122 0.22 -7.22 21.82
N GLU A 123 -0.64 -6.20 21.74
CA GLU A 123 -1.27 -5.58 22.93
C GLU A 123 -2.30 -6.49 23.64
N ASP A 124 -2.74 -7.59 23.01
CA ASP A 124 -3.70 -8.54 23.59
C ASP A 124 -3.05 -9.65 24.47
N TYR A 125 -1.72 -9.74 24.55
CA TYR A 125 -1.03 -10.81 25.29
C TYR A 125 -0.45 -10.42 26.66
N GLU A 126 -0.67 -9.19 27.14
CA GLU A 126 -0.35 -8.80 28.52
C GLU A 126 -1.61 -8.75 29.40
N SER A 127 -2.22 -9.91 29.69
CA SER A 127 -3.08 -10.05 30.87
C SER A 127 -2.91 -11.38 31.59
N GLU A 128 -2.64 -11.25 32.90
CA GLU A 128 -2.68 -12.25 33.98
C GLU A 128 -1.57 -13.31 34.03
N ASN A 129 -0.36 -12.87 34.37
CA ASN A 129 0.42 -13.57 35.39
C ASN A 129 0.58 -12.65 36.60
N ASP A 130 -0.50 -12.49 37.37
CA ASP A 130 -0.37 -12.05 38.76
C ASP A 130 -0.18 -13.30 39.63
N GLU A 131 0.99 -13.31 40.25
CA GLU A 131 1.48 -14.21 41.28
C GLU A 131 0.50 -14.29 42.48
N ASP A 132 0.32 -15.47 43.07
CA ASP A 132 0.83 -15.68 44.44
C ASP A 132 0.73 -17.15 44.88
N GLU A 133 1.88 -17.82 44.84
CA GLU A 133 2.19 -18.86 45.80
C GLU A 133 2.42 -18.20 47.18
N ARG A 134 1.46 -18.34 48.12
CA ARG A 134 1.73 -18.62 49.56
C ARG A 134 0.48 -18.74 50.42
#